data_AF-A0A520I023-F1
#
_entry.id   AF-A0A520I023-F1
#
_cell.length_a   1.000
_cell.length_b   1.000
_cell.length_c   1.000
_cell.angle_alpha   90.00
_cell.angle_beta   90.00
_cell.angle_gamma   90.00
#
_symmetry.space_group_name_H-M   'P 1'
#
loop_
_entity.id
_entity.type
_entity.pdbx_description
1 polymer ?
#
loop_
_entity_poly.entity_id
_entity_poly.type
_entity_poly.pdbx_seq_one_letter_code
_entity_poly.pdbx_strand_id
1 'polypeptide(L)' 'MSLDSGVWVDVVRDGRAVASAAHGHGAACGGVRKRVDFELGAGRYVLQLSGAAGVRVRAMVSPA' A
#
# COMPACT_ATOMS: atom_id res chain seq x y z
N MET A 1 -1.34 -2.34 4.73
CA MET A 1 -2.02 -1.21 4.01
C MET A 1 -3.04 -1.74 3.01
N SER A 2 -4.21 -1.10 2.90
CA SER A 2 -5.32 -1.53 2.03
C SER A 2 -5.61 -0.54 0.89
N LEU A 3 -5.89 -1.04 -0.32
CA LEU A 3 -6.10 -0.28 -1.55
C LEU A 3 -7.36 -0.75 -2.30
N ASP A 4 -8.13 0.17 -2.87
CA ASP A 4 -9.35 -0.12 -3.62
C ASP A 4 -9.12 -0.41 -5.12
N SER A 5 -7.89 -0.23 -5.61
CA SER A 5 -7.54 -0.31 -7.02
C SER A 5 -6.25 -1.07 -7.25
N GLY A 6 -6.06 -1.52 -8.51
CA GLY A 6 -4.84 -2.20 -8.94
C GLY A 6 -3.76 -1.17 -9.21
N VAL A 7 -3.01 -0.81 -8.18
CA VAL A 7 -1.87 0.12 -8.24
C VAL A 7 -0.59 -0.53 -7.75
N TRP A 8 0.53 -0.02 -8.24
CA TRP A 8 1.83 -0.24 -7.61
C TRP A 8 1.95 0.61 -6.36
N VAL A 9 2.62 0.06 -5.37
CA VAL A 9 2.76 0.67 -4.05
C VAL A 9 4.19 0.48 -3.59
N ASP A 10 4.86 1.60 -3.36
CA ASP A 10 6.22 1.63 -2.86
C ASP A 10 6.25 2.43 -1.56
N VAL A 11 6.91 1.88 -0.55
CA VAL A 11 7.23 2.61 0.68
C VAL A 11 8.71 2.95 0.61
N VAL A 12 9.04 4.23 0.74
CA VAL A 12 10.41 4.73 0.59
C VAL A 12 10.89 5.37 1.87
N ARG A 13 12.12 5.02 2.29
CA ARG A 13 12.85 5.65 3.39
C ARG A 13 14.24 6.02 2.93
N ASP A 14 14.65 7.26 3.16
CA ASP A 14 15.99 7.76 2.80
C ASP A 14 16.38 7.46 1.34
N GLY A 15 15.41 7.62 0.43
CA GLY A 15 15.57 7.37 -1.01
C GLY A 15 15.61 5.91 -1.44
N ARG A 16 15.39 4.95 -0.52
CA ARG A 16 15.38 3.51 -0.82
C ARG A 16 14.00 2.91 -0.60
N ALA A 17 13.59 2.03 -1.53
CA ALA A 17 12.37 1.25 -1.39
C ALA A 17 12.51 0.22 -0.24
N VAL A 18 11.46 0.12 0.57
CA VAL A 18 11.28 -0.90 1.61
C VAL A 18 10.60 -2.09 0.96
N ALA A 19 11.12 -3.29 1.18
CA ALA A 19 10.51 -4.51 0.67
C ALA A 19 9.14 -4.76 1.33
N SER A 20 8.17 -5.18 0.54
CA SER A 20 6.89 -5.67 1.08
C SER A 20 7.09 -7.01 1.79
N ALA A 21 6.42 -7.16 2.93
CA ALA A 21 6.46 -8.36 3.75
C ALA A 21 5.37 -9.37 3.36
N ALA A 22 4.17 -8.88 3.00
CA ALA A 22 3.05 -9.73 2.62
C ALA A 22 2.14 -9.05 1.59
N HIS A 23 1.42 -9.89 0.83
CA HIS A 23 0.40 -9.47 -0.11
C HIS A 23 -0.89 -10.25 0.14
N GLY A 24 -2.01 -9.57 0.05
CA GLY A 24 -3.33 -10.18 0.24
C GLY A 24 -4.43 -9.41 -0.46
N HIS A 25 -5.65 -9.84 -0.22
CA HIS A 25 -6.87 -9.21 -0.72
C HIS A 25 -7.79 -8.85 0.46
N GLY A 26 -8.74 -7.96 0.21
CA GLY A 26 -9.84 -7.74 1.14
C GLY A 26 -10.81 -8.91 1.18
N ALA A 27 -11.79 -8.84 2.08
CA ALA A 27 -12.97 -9.71 1.98
C ALA A 27 -13.66 -9.47 0.62
N ALA A 28 -14.25 -10.52 0.03
CA ALA A 28 -14.78 -10.49 -1.33
C ALA A 28 -15.76 -9.33 -1.61
N CYS A 29 -16.51 -8.86 -0.60
CA CYS A 29 -17.47 -7.76 -0.70
C CYS A 29 -17.03 -6.46 0.01
N GLY A 30 -15.76 -6.36 0.45
CA GLY A 30 -15.28 -5.30 1.33
C GLY A 30 -14.67 -4.07 0.64
N GLY A 31 -14.71 -3.99 -0.70
CA GLY A 31 -14.18 -2.86 -1.47
C GLY A 31 -12.65 -2.74 -1.52
N VAL A 32 -11.91 -3.48 -0.69
CA VAL A 32 -10.45 -3.57 -0.73
C VAL A 32 -10.04 -4.60 -1.78
N ARG A 33 -9.39 -4.12 -2.84
CA ARG A 33 -8.85 -4.97 -3.90
C ARG A 33 -7.52 -5.59 -3.49
N LYS A 34 -6.62 -4.82 -2.87
CA LYS A 34 -5.26 -5.27 -2.56
C LYS A 34 -4.88 -4.87 -1.14
N ARG A 35 -4.18 -5.76 -0.45
CA ARG A 35 -3.44 -5.47 0.77
C ARG A 35 -1.95 -5.70 0.54
N VAL A 36 -1.13 -4.80 1.06
CA VAL A 36 0.32 -4.94 1.10
C VAL A 36 0.80 -4.51 2.47
N ASP A 37 1.59 -5.36 3.11
CA ASP A 37 2.14 -5.12 4.44
C ASP A 37 3.65 -4.91 4.35
N PHE A 38 4.17 -4.06 5.24
CA PHE A 38 5.56 -3.66 5.30
C PHE A 38 6.00 -3.68 6.76
N GLU A 39 7.20 -4.21 7.02
CA GLU A 39 7.84 -4.11 8.33
C GLU A 39 8.50 -2.75 8.46
N LEU A 40 7.93 -1.86 9.28
CA LEU A 40 8.38 -0.48 9.42
C LEU A 40 8.88 -0.23 10.84
N GLY A 41 10.13 0.22 10.96
CA GLY A 41 10.61 0.84 12.19
C GLY A 41 10.02 2.24 12.38
N ALA A 42 10.13 2.80 13.59
CA ALA A 42 9.71 4.17 13.86
C ALA A 42 10.43 5.16 12.94
N GLY A 43 9.68 6.10 12.36
CA GLY A 43 10.25 7.14 11.51
C GLY A 43 9.31 7.65 10.43
N ARG A 44 9.87 8.45 9.52
CA ARG A 44 9.17 9.04 8.39
C ARG A 44 9.41 8.21 7.13
N TYR A 45 8.33 7.99 6.38
CA TYR A 45 8.34 7.27 5.11
C TYR A 45 7.57 8.08 4.07
N VAL A 46 7.92 7.88 2.80
CA VAL A 46 7.13 8.34 1.66
C VAL A 46 6.36 7.16 1.12
N LEU A 47 5.05 7.33 1.00
CA LEU A 47 4.21 6.41 0.26
C LEU A 47 4.08 6.89 -1.19
N GLN A 48 4.48 6.05 -2.14
CA GLN A 48 4.31 6.32 -3.56
C GLN A 48 3.29 5.35 -4.15
N LEU A 49 2.35 5.90 -4.92
CA LEU A 49 1.33 5.15 -5.64
C LEU A 49 1.48 5.46 -7.12
N SER A 50 1.52 4.42 -7.96
CA SER A 50 1.70 4.59 -9.41
C SER A 50 0.89 3.57 -10.21
N GLY A 51 0.73 3.83 -11.51
CA GLY A 51 0.01 2.93 -12.43
C GLY A 51 -1.51 2.88 -12.22
N ALA A 52 -2.11 3.90 -11.60
CA ALA A 52 -3.57 3.96 -11.45
C ALA A 52 -4.27 4.10 -12.81
N ALA A 53 -5.22 3.20 -13.09
CA ALA A 53 -6.06 3.28 -14.29
C ALA A 53 -7.14 4.37 -14.20
N GLY A 54 -7.44 4.86 -12.99
CA GLY A 54 -8.44 5.89 -12.74
C GLY A 54 -7.84 7.13 -12.08
N VAL A 55 -8.64 8.20 -12.01
CA VAL A 55 -8.23 9.50 -11.44
C VAL A 55 -8.31 9.55 -9.90
N ARG A 56 -8.74 8.47 -9.26
CA ARG A 56 -8.86 8.35 -7.79
C ARG A 56 -8.37 6.99 -7.33
N VAL A 57 -7.67 6.99 -6.21
CA VAL A 57 -7.26 5.80 -5.46
C VAL A 57 -7.61 6.06 -4.00
N ARG A 58 -8.31 5.13 -3.35
CA ARG A 58 -8.49 5.16 -1.89
C ARG A 58 -7.51 4.19 -1.25
N ALA A 59 -6.75 4.71 -0.29
CA ALA A 59 -5.78 3.96 0.48
C ALA A 59 -6.06 4.13 1.98
N MET A 60 -5.83 3.07 2.75
CA MET A 60 -5.83 3.11 4.20
C MET A 60 -4.51 2.55 4.73
N VAL A 61 -3.78 3.39 5.46
CA VAL A 61 -2.61 3.00 6.23
C VAL A 61 -3.07 2.71 7.65
N SER A 62 -2.82 1.50 8.13
CA SER A 62 -3.09 1.12 9.51
C SER A 62 -1.91 0.29 10.02
N PRO A 63 -1.63 0.32 11.33
CA PRO A 63 -0.89 -0.75 11.98
C PRO A 63 -1.55 -2.11 11.73
N ALA A 64 -0.78 -3.18 11.95
CA ALA A 64 -1.33 -4.52 12.07
C ALA A 64 -2.19 -4.65 13.33
#